data_AF-A0A2W7Q6U9-F1
#
_entry.id   AF-A0A2W7Q6U9-F1
#
_cell.length_a   1.000
_cell.length_b   1.000
_cell.length_c   1.000
_cell.angle_alpha   90.00
_cell.angle_beta   90.00
_cell.angle_gamma   90.00
#
_symmetry.space_group_name_H-M   'P 1'
#
loop_
_entity.id
_entity.type
_entity.pdbx_description
1 polymer ?
#
loop_
_entity_poly.entity_id
_entity_poly.type
_entity_poly.pdbx_seq_one_letter_code
_entity_poly.pdbx_strand_id
1 'polypeptide(L)'
;MTALDAPGRLYGLVWSTFPGPIRLFLENRYVFAPFWRYHHGEAGAEDWEARFDFARRRFHTALRQKDTVLILSMLFDRLYVLRNQLIHGGSTWNSGTSRDQLRDGAAILRSFLPVMVDLMMEAPNGDWGLPMYPVVEG
;
A
#
# COMPACT_ATOMS: atom_id res chain seq x y z
N MET A 1 4.13 5.95 -12.81
CA MET A 1 2.79 6.36 -12.34
C MET A 1 2.71 7.82 -11.89
N THR A 2 3.43 8.29 -10.87
CA THR A 2 3.34 9.69 -10.42
C THR A 2 3.83 10.72 -11.44
N ALA A 3 4.80 10.37 -12.29
CA ALA A 3 5.23 11.21 -13.42
C ALA A 3 4.16 11.33 -14.54
N LEU A 4 3.24 10.38 -14.61
CA LEU A 4 2.14 10.35 -15.59
C LEU A 4 0.88 11.03 -15.03
N ASP A 5 0.84 11.32 -13.72
CA ASP A 5 -0.22 12.06 -13.06
C ASP A 5 0.00 13.58 -13.18
N ALA A 6 0.05 14.08 -14.42
CA ALA A 6 0.19 15.51 -14.72
C ALA A 6 -0.82 16.42 -13.99
N PRO A 7 -2.11 16.05 -13.79
CA PRO A 7 -3.05 16.86 -13.01
C PRO A 7 -2.89 16.70 -11.48
N GLY A 8 -1.97 15.85 -11.00
CA GLY A 8 -1.69 15.67 -9.58
C GLY A 8 -2.87 15.08 -8.79
N ARG A 9 -3.68 14.21 -9.41
CA ARG A 9 -4.86 13.61 -8.77
C ARG A 9 -4.49 12.70 -7.60
N LEU A 10 -3.41 11.92 -7.73
CA LEU A 10 -2.89 11.08 -6.65
C LEU A 10 -2.31 11.93 -5.52
N TYR A 11 -1.63 13.02 -5.87
CA TYR A 11 -1.20 14.02 -4.89
C TYR A 11 -2.42 14.58 -4.16
N GLY A 12 -3.43 15.05 -4.88
CA GLY A 12 -4.68 15.56 -4.33
C GLY A 12 -5.29 14.57 -3.34
N LEU A 13 -5.45 13.31 -3.75
CA LEU A 13 -6.07 12.27 -2.94
C LEU A 13 -5.30 12.00 -1.63
N VAL A 14 -3.97 11.91 -1.70
CA VAL A 14 -3.11 11.72 -0.51
C VAL A 14 -3.26 12.89 0.46
N TRP A 15 -3.29 14.13 -0.03
CA TRP A 15 -3.17 15.33 0.80
C TRP A 15 -4.50 15.95 1.23
N SER A 16 -5.60 15.78 0.47
CA SER A 16 -6.90 16.40 0.77
C SER A 16 -7.83 15.50 1.58
N THR A 17 -7.77 14.18 1.36
CA THR A 17 -8.79 13.25 1.90
C THR A 17 -8.22 12.29 2.94
N PHE A 18 -6.92 11.99 2.88
CA PHE A 18 -6.36 10.84 3.59
C PHE A 18 -5.14 11.05 4.52
N PRO A 19 -4.69 12.25 4.94
CA PRO A 19 -3.55 12.35 5.87
C PRO A 19 -3.70 11.52 7.15
N GLY A 20 -4.91 11.43 7.71
CA GLY A 20 -5.20 10.62 8.90
C GLY A 20 -5.30 9.12 8.61
N PRO A 21 -6.22 8.67 7.74
CA PRO A 21 -6.37 7.25 7.42
C PRO A 21 -5.13 6.60 6.82
N ILE A 22 -4.38 7.27 5.92
CA ILE A 22 -3.10 6.74 5.38
C ILE A 22 -2.09 6.57 6.51
N ARG A 23 -2.01 7.54 7.44
CA ARG A 23 -1.12 7.43 8.60
C ARG A 23 -1.46 6.24 9.47
N LEU A 24 -2.73 6.07 9.84
CA LEU A 24 -3.19 4.94 10.65
C LEU A 24 -2.90 3.61 9.96
N PHE A 25 -3.10 3.56 8.64
CA PHE A 25 -2.86 2.36 7.85
C PHE A 25 -1.36 2.02 7.73
N LEU A 26 -0.50 3.00 7.50
CA LEU A 26 0.96 2.80 7.39
C LEU A 26 1.62 2.51 8.75
N GLU A 27 1.05 3.01 9.84
CA GLU A 27 1.47 2.71 11.21
C GLU A 27 0.82 1.43 11.77
N ASN A 28 0.15 0.63 10.94
CA ASN A 28 -0.41 -0.66 11.34
C ASN A 28 0.57 -1.82 11.02
N ARG A 29 1.04 -2.51 12.08
CA ARG A 29 1.94 -3.68 11.95
C ARG A 29 1.30 -4.87 11.25
N TYR A 30 -0.02 -5.04 11.32
CA TYR A 30 -0.72 -6.18 10.73
C TYR A 30 -0.80 -6.11 9.20
N VAL A 31 -0.50 -4.97 8.59
CA VAL A 31 -0.31 -4.86 7.13
C VAL A 31 1.16 -4.79 6.74
N PHE A 32 2.08 -5.07 7.68
CA PHE A 32 3.52 -5.08 7.44
C PHE A 32 4.01 -6.50 7.12
N ALA A 33 4.61 -6.70 5.95
CA ALA A 33 5.09 -8.04 5.57
C ALA A 33 6.10 -8.64 6.58
N PRO A 34 7.14 -7.92 7.06
CA PRO A 34 8.07 -8.46 8.05
C PRO A 34 7.42 -8.99 9.34
N PHE A 35 6.32 -8.39 9.80
CA PHE A 35 5.58 -8.88 10.97
C PHE A 35 5.09 -10.31 10.74
N TRP A 36 4.49 -10.59 9.58
CA TRP A 36 4.00 -11.93 9.26
C TRP A 36 5.11 -12.94 9.00
N ARG A 37 6.21 -12.52 8.35
CA ARG A 37 7.38 -13.38 8.16
C ARG A 37 7.94 -13.89 9.49
N TYR A 38 8.03 -13.02 10.49
CA TYR A 38 8.40 -13.40 11.85
C TYR A 38 7.43 -14.41 12.44
N HIS A 39 6.12 -14.15 12.36
CA HIS A 39 5.10 -15.07 12.88
C HIS A 39 5.00 -16.40 12.13
N HIS A 40 5.50 -16.48 10.90
CA HIS A 40 5.64 -17.73 10.15
C HIS A 40 6.95 -18.47 10.43
N GLY A 41 7.83 -17.92 11.29
CA GLY A 41 9.12 -18.53 11.62
C GLY A 41 10.15 -18.45 10.49
N GLU A 42 10.03 -17.47 9.59
CA GLU A 42 11.04 -17.24 8.55
C GLU A 42 12.36 -16.77 9.18
N ALA A 43 13.46 -17.44 8.84
CA ALA A 43 14.78 -17.08 9.35
C ALA A 43 15.19 -15.66 8.92
N GLY A 44 15.73 -14.87 9.84
CA GLY A 44 16.15 -13.48 9.58
C GLY A 44 15.02 -12.45 9.60
N ALA A 45 13.86 -12.82 10.17
CA ALA A 45 12.72 -11.93 10.39
C ALA A 45 12.60 -11.41 11.84
N GLU A 46 13.53 -11.77 12.73
CA GLU A 46 13.51 -11.41 14.15
C GLU A 46 13.64 -9.89 14.39
N ASP A 47 14.19 -9.17 13.42
CA ASP A 47 14.37 -7.71 13.45
C ASP A 47 13.14 -6.92 12.94
N TRP A 48 11.97 -7.56 12.81
CA TRP A 48 10.79 -6.94 12.21
C TRP A 48 10.36 -5.64 12.93
N GLU A 49 10.51 -5.56 14.26
CA GLU A 49 10.17 -4.36 15.05
C GLU A 49 11.07 -3.18 14.67
N ALA A 50 12.38 -3.42 14.58
CA ALA A 50 13.34 -2.39 14.17
C ALA A 50 13.07 -1.91 12.74
N ARG A 51 12.74 -2.84 11.83
CA ARG A 51 12.32 -2.52 10.45
C ARG A 51 11.02 -1.72 10.42
N PHE A 52 10.07 -2.03 11.31
CA PHE A 52 8.81 -1.33 11.41
C PHE A 52 8.99 0.12 11.88
N ASP A 53 9.78 0.32 12.94
CA ASP A 53 10.10 1.65 13.44
C ASP A 53 10.89 2.49 12.43
N PHE A 54 11.81 1.87 11.69
CA PHE A 54 12.48 2.52 10.57
C PHE A 54 11.49 2.97 9.50
N ALA A 55 10.54 2.10 9.11
CA ALA A 55 9.49 2.44 8.16
C ALA A 55 8.62 3.61 8.66
N ARG A 56 8.22 3.62 9.94
CA ARG A 56 7.44 4.73 10.53
C ARG A 56 8.21 6.05 10.47
N ARG A 57 9.49 6.07 10.86
CA ARG A 57 10.35 7.26 10.75
C ARG A 57 10.47 7.75 9.30
N ARG A 58 10.66 6.83 8.35
CA ARG A 58 10.73 7.14 6.92
C ARG A 58 9.43 7.75 6.41
N PHE A 59 8.27 7.21 6.80
CA PHE A 59 6.96 7.77 6.46
C PHE A 59 6.78 9.19 7.00
N HIS A 60 7.12 9.44 8.27
CA HIS A 60 7.02 10.80 8.84
C HIS A 60 7.93 11.80 8.13
N THR A 61 9.12 11.38 7.70
CA THR A 61 10.00 12.22 6.88
C THR A 61 9.38 12.50 5.51
N ALA A 62 8.82 11.50 4.85
CA ALA A 62 8.12 11.66 3.58
C ALA A 62 6.94 12.64 3.70
N LEU A 63 6.17 12.55 4.80
CA LEU A 63 5.09 13.49 5.10
C LEU A 63 5.60 14.93 5.21
N ARG A 64 6.68 15.17 5.97
CA ARG A 64 7.24 16.53 6.12
C ARG A 64 7.77 17.08 4.79
N GLN A 65 8.33 16.22 3.96
CA GLN A 65 8.90 16.58 2.66
C GLN A 65 7.86 16.64 1.53
N LYS A 66 6.60 16.28 1.83
CA LYS A 66 5.54 16.10 0.84
C LYS A 66 5.91 15.13 -0.30
N ASP A 67 6.69 14.09 0.03
CA ASP A 67 7.11 13.06 -0.92
C ASP A 67 5.96 12.07 -1.16
N THR A 68 5.05 12.46 -2.04
CA THR A 68 3.89 11.64 -2.45
C THR A 68 4.32 10.32 -3.06
N VAL A 69 5.44 10.27 -3.80
CA VAL A 69 5.90 9.04 -4.45
C VAL A 69 6.22 7.99 -3.40
N LEU A 70 7.02 8.36 -2.40
CA LEU A 70 7.40 7.44 -1.33
C LEU A 70 6.19 7.02 -0.48
N ILE A 71 5.28 7.94 -0.17
CA ILE A 71 4.05 7.61 0.57
C ILE A 71 3.22 6.57 -0.20
N LEU A 72 3.05 6.75 -1.51
CA LEU A 72 2.31 5.80 -2.34
C LEU A 72 3.01 4.45 -2.43
N SER A 73 4.33 4.41 -2.61
CA SER A 73 5.09 3.15 -2.60
C SER A 73 4.86 2.38 -1.31
N MET A 74 5.01 3.05 -0.16
CA MET A 74 4.76 2.42 1.14
C MET A 74 3.31 1.98 1.30
N LEU A 75 2.35 2.75 0.79
CA LEU A 75 0.93 2.42 0.84
C LEU A 75 0.64 1.14 0.05
N PHE A 76 1.16 1.04 -1.17
CA PHE A 76 0.97 -0.14 -2.01
C PHE A 76 1.60 -1.40 -1.40
N ASP A 77 2.77 -1.29 -0.77
CA ASP A 77 3.37 -2.41 -0.04
C ASP A 77 2.43 -2.95 1.05
N ARG A 78 1.73 -2.07 1.78
CA ARG A 78 0.77 -2.47 2.82
C ARG A 78 -0.51 -3.06 2.23
N LEU A 79 -1.00 -2.47 1.15
CA LEU A 79 -2.19 -2.96 0.44
C LEU A 79 -1.95 -4.35 -0.18
N TYR A 80 -0.74 -4.65 -0.63
CA TYR A 80 -0.36 -5.97 -1.11
C TYR A 80 -0.49 -7.04 -0.01
N VAL A 81 0.00 -6.75 1.20
CA VAL A 81 -0.15 -7.65 2.36
C VAL A 81 -1.62 -7.85 2.70
N LEU A 82 -2.41 -6.77 2.72
CA LEU A 82 -3.84 -6.87 3.00
C LEU A 82 -4.59 -7.71 1.95
N ARG A 83 -4.26 -7.53 0.67
CA ARG A 83 -4.79 -8.37 -0.42
C ARG A 83 -4.44 -9.84 -0.20
N ASN A 84 -3.22 -10.15 0.25
CA ASN A 84 -2.83 -11.53 0.51
C ASN A 84 -3.62 -12.13 1.69
N GLN A 85 -3.87 -11.36 2.75
CA GLN A 85 -4.70 -11.80 3.87
C GLN A 85 -6.15 -12.09 3.45
N LEU A 86 -6.71 -11.23 2.60
CA LEU A 86 -8.05 -11.40 2.02
C LEU A 86 -8.19 -12.69 1.21
N ILE A 87 -7.21 -12.99 0.36
CA ILE A 87 -7.27 -14.13 -0.56
C ILE A 87 -6.88 -15.44 0.13
N HIS A 88 -5.89 -15.42 1.03
CA HIS A 88 -5.33 -16.62 1.65
C HIS A 88 -5.83 -16.88 3.08
N GLY A 89 -6.82 -16.12 3.56
CA GLY A 89 -7.52 -16.40 4.82
C GLY A 89 -6.77 -16.00 6.10
N GLY A 90 -5.68 -15.23 6.01
CA GLY A 90 -4.95 -14.73 7.20
C GLY A 90 -5.80 -13.86 8.12
N SER A 91 -6.91 -13.30 7.61
CA SER A 91 -7.84 -12.42 8.33
C SER A 91 -9.10 -13.12 8.89
N THR A 92 -9.29 -14.42 8.64
CA THR A 92 -10.46 -15.17 9.15
C THR A 92 -10.15 -16.01 10.39
N TRP A 93 -8.88 -16.19 10.74
CA TRP A 93 -8.47 -16.89 11.97
C TRP A 93 -8.46 -15.92 13.18
N ASN A 94 -9.66 -15.56 13.63
CA ASN A 94 -9.99 -15.30 15.04
C ASN A 94 -9.63 -13.94 15.72
N SER A 95 -10.07 -12.77 15.22
CA SER A 95 -10.41 -11.61 16.10
C SER A 95 -11.11 -10.45 15.36
N GLY A 96 -11.94 -9.67 16.08
CA GLY A 96 -12.60 -8.46 15.55
C GLY A 96 -11.64 -7.38 15.03
N THR A 97 -10.39 -7.37 15.50
CA THR A 97 -9.32 -6.44 15.12
C THR A 97 -8.96 -6.52 13.63
N SER A 98 -9.13 -7.69 12.99
CA SER A 98 -8.85 -7.87 11.56
C SER A 98 -9.88 -7.18 10.66
N ARG A 99 -11.13 -6.97 11.13
CA ARG A 99 -12.22 -6.42 10.29
C ARG A 99 -12.12 -4.92 10.07
N ASP A 100 -11.73 -4.17 11.09
CA ASP A 100 -11.61 -2.71 10.98
C ASP A 100 -10.45 -2.31 10.07
N GLN A 101 -9.32 -3.03 10.16
CA GLN A 101 -8.17 -2.83 9.28
C GLN A 101 -8.47 -3.21 7.83
N LEU A 102 -9.22 -4.30 7.62
CA LEU A 102 -9.76 -4.66 6.30
C LEU A 102 -10.66 -3.56 5.74
N ARG A 103 -11.54 -3.01 6.59
CA ARG A 103 -12.50 -1.97 6.19
C ARG A 103 -11.77 -0.69 5.77
N ASP A 104 -10.78 -0.26 6.54
CA ASP A 104 -9.99 0.95 6.26
C ASP A 104 -9.13 0.78 5.01
N GLY A 105 -8.41 -0.35 4.90
CA GLY A 105 -7.62 -0.64 3.70
C GLY A 105 -8.48 -0.81 2.44
N ALA A 106 -9.66 -1.42 2.55
CA ALA A 106 -10.62 -1.52 1.44
C ALA A 106 -11.21 -0.15 1.06
N ALA A 107 -11.41 0.76 2.03
CA ALA A 107 -11.86 2.13 1.75
C ALA A 107 -10.77 2.91 1.01
N ILE A 108 -9.52 2.81 1.45
CA ILE A 108 -8.37 3.41 0.76
C ILE A 108 -8.28 2.86 -0.68
N LEU A 109 -8.31 1.54 -0.87
CA LEU A 109 -8.28 0.92 -2.20
C LEU A 109 -9.42 1.41 -3.10
N ARG A 110 -10.65 1.49 -2.58
CA ARG A 110 -11.81 2.01 -3.34
C ARG A 110 -11.61 3.44 -3.83
N SER A 111 -10.85 4.26 -3.11
CA SER A 111 -10.56 5.63 -3.52
C SER A 111 -9.37 5.74 -4.48
N PHE A 112 -8.35 4.90 -4.32
CA PHE A 112 -7.15 4.93 -5.16
C PHE A 112 -7.31 4.20 -6.50
N LEU A 113 -7.98 3.05 -6.50
CA LEU A 113 -8.08 2.19 -7.70
C LEU A 113 -8.69 2.90 -8.91
N PRO A 114 -9.81 3.64 -8.80
CA PRO A 114 -10.38 4.34 -9.95
C PRO A 114 -9.40 5.34 -10.56
N VAL A 115 -8.73 6.15 -9.73
CA VAL A 115 -7.74 7.14 -10.18
C VAL A 115 -6.55 6.48 -10.86
N MET A 116 -6.07 5.35 -10.34
CA MET A 116 -4.99 4.60 -10.96
C MET A 116 -5.40 4.02 -12.32
N VAL A 117 -6.59 3.42 -12.40
CA VAL A 117 -7.11 2.86 -13.65
C VAL A 117 -7.31 3.97 -14.69
N ASP A 118 -7.87 5.11 -14.30
CA ASP A 118 -8.03 6.26 -15.19
C ASP A 118 -6.66 6.75 -15.72
N LEU A 119 -5.65 6.86 -14.85
CA LEU A 119 -4.29 7.21 -15.26
C LEU A 119 -3.69 6.19 -16.24
N MET A 120 -3.93 4.90 -16.03
CA MET A 120 -3.46 3.84 -16.93
C MET A 120 -4.17 3.89 -18.29
N MET A 121 -5.46 4.19 -18.31
CA MET A 121 -6.25 4.32 -19.54
C MET A 121 -5.91 5.59 -20.32
N GLU A 122 -5.59 6.69 -19.64
CA GLU A 122 -5.20 7.97 -20.24
C GLU A 122 -3.76 7.97 -20.80
N ALA A 123 -2.88 7.14 -20.25
CA ALA A 123 -1.50 7.01 -20.70
C ALA A 123 -1.18 5.54 -21.12
N PRO A 124 -1.82 5.02 -22.17
CA PRO A 124 -1.67 3.62 -22.59
C PRO A 124 -0.25 3.28 -23.06
N ASN A 125 0.48 4.26 -23.58
CA ASN A 125 1.89 4.13 -23.99
C ASN A 125 2.87 4.58 -22.90
N GLY A 126 2.38 4.79 -21.67
CA GLY A 126 3.22 5.16 -20.54
C GLY A 126 4.17 4.04 -20.13
N ASP A 127 5.30 4.39 -19.52
CA ASP A 127 6.19 3.41 -18.89
C ASP A 127 5.57 2.96 -17.56
N TRP A 128 4.87 1.83 -17.60
CA TRP A 128 4.25 1.17 -16.45
C TRP A 128 5.12 0.05 -15.87
N GLY A 129 6.35 -0.11 -16.38
CA GLY A 129 7.21 -1.26 -16.10
C GLY A 129 6.84 -2.49 -16.93
N LEU A 130 7.57 -3.58 -16.71
CA LEU A 130 7.33 -4.85 -17.42
C LEU A 130 6.01 -5.49 -16.94
N PRO A 131 5.07 -5.80 -17.84
CA PRO A 131 3.83 -6.47 -17.45
C PRO A 131 4.14 -7.88 -16.95
N MET A 132 3.69 -8.19 -15.73
CA MET A 132 3.79 -9.55 -15.17
C MET A 132 2.94 -10.57 -15.94
N TYR A 133 1.90 -10.09 -16.62
CA TYR A 133 1.02 -10.88 -17.49
C TYR A 133 1.00 -10.21 -18.86
N PRO A 134 1.96 -10.54 -19.75
CA PRO A 134 1.99 -9.97 -21.09
C PRO A 134 0.79 -10.46 -21.90
N VAL A 135 0.44 -9.70 -22.94
CA VAL A 135 -0.52 -10.17 -23.93
C VAL A 135 0.03 -11.45 -24.56
N VAL A 136 -0.75 -12.53 -24.48
CA VAL A 136 -0.46 -13.77 -25.21
C VAL A 136 -1.18 -13.66 -26.54
N GLU A 137 -0.43 -13.63 -27.65
CA GLU A 137 -1.02 -13.75 -28.98
C GLU A 137 -1.64 -15.14 -29.12
N GLY A 138 -2.91 -15.19 -29.54
CA GLY A 138 -3.67 -16.41 -29.78
C GLY A 138 -3.73 -16.78 -31.25
#